data_AF-A0A6B2GEQ0-F1
#
_entry.id   AF-A0A6B2GEQ0-F1
#
_cell.length_a   1.000
_cell.length_b   1.000
_cell.length_c   1.000
_cell.angle_alpha   90.00
_cell.angle_beta   90.00
_cell.angle_gamma   90.00
#
_symmetry.space_group_name_H-M   'P 1'
#
loop_
_entity.id
_entity.type
_entity.pdbx_description
1 polymer ?
#
loop_
_entity_poly.entity_id
_entity_poly.type
_entity_poly.pdbx_seq_one_letter_code
_entity_poly.pdbx_strand_id
1 'polypeptide(L)'
;MSQWAKTYLDDKKKEEETKNARCQKCMQKGHWTYECTNPRKYLYRPTRTQILKKKEKLLAKIKEECSETNLDILSQLKEDLDKEKAKSVVKAKKKSSSDSSKSESSPIKEKKVRKQKKPERRRKHSS
;
A
#
# COMPACT_ATOMS: atom_id res chain seq x y z
N MET A 1 34.47 10.04 -30.76
CA MET A 1 34.13 8.80 -30.01
C MET A 1 33.21 7.96 -30.85
N SER A 2 33.57 6.70 -31.08
CA SER A 2 32.81 5.78 -31.91
C SER A 2 31.38 5.59 -31.38
N GLN A 3 30.42 5.41 -32.29
CA GLN A 3 28.99 5.32 -31.94
C GLN A 3 28.72 4.15 -30.98
N TRP A 4 29.46 3.03 -31.11
CA TRP A 4 29.34 1.86 -30.22
C TRP A 4 29.74 2.16 -28.76
N ALA A 5 30.66 3.10 -28.55
CA ALA A 5 31.11 3.45 -27.21
C ALA A 5 30.06 4.30 -26.47
N LYS A 6 29.29 5.11 -27.19
CA LYS A 6 28.20 5.92 -26.63
C LYS A 6 27.04 5.05 -26.18
N THR A 7 26.60 4.12 -27.03
CA THR A 7 25.50 3.20 -26.71
C THR A 7 25.81 2.34 -25.48
N TYR A 8 27.05 1.83 -25.38
CA TYR A 8 27.49 1.06 -24.23
C TYR A 8 27.43 1.85 -22.91
N LEU A 9 27.82 3.14 -22.94
CA LEU A 9 27.75 4.00 -21.76
C LEU A 9 26.30 4.30 -21.35
N ASP A 10 25.42 4.53 -22.33
CA ASP A 10 24.00 4.75 -22.09
C ASP A 10 23.34 3.50 -21.49
N ASP A 11 23.66 2.31 -21.98
CA ASP A 11 23.12 1.06 -21.46
C ASP A 11 23.64 0.75 -20.05
N LYS A 12 24.92 1.00 -19.78
CA LYS A 12 25.49 0.90 -18.43
C LYS A 12 24.81 1.86 -17.45
N LYS A 13 24.49 3.08 -17.90
CA LYS A 13 23.77 4.06 -17.09
C LYS A 13 22.32 3.62 -16.81
N LYS A 14 21.59 3.12 -17.81
CA LYS A 14 20.25 2.56 -17.64
C LYS A 14 20.25 1.39 -16.67
N GLU A 15 21.22 0.47 -16.80
CA GLU A 15 21.38 -0.64 -15.87
C GLU A 15 21.55 -0.14 -14.44
N GLU A 16 22.39 0.87 -14.20
CA GLU A 16 22.60 1.49 -12.89
C GLU A 16 21.32 2.13 -12.32
N GLU A 17 20.54 2.82 -13.16
CA GLU A 17 19.26 3.41 -12.77
C GLU A 17 18.23 2.33 -12.37
N THR A 18 18.21 1.19 -13.05
CA THR A 18 17.24 0.11 -12.77
C THR A 18 17.65 -0.82 -11.62
N LYS A 19 18.92 -0.84 -11.18
CA LYS A 19 19.37 -1.70 -10.04
C LYS A 19 18.54 -1.51 -8.78
N ASN A 20 18.13 -0.26 -8.52
CA ASN A 20 17.34 0.09 -7.34
C ASN A 20 15.84 0.14 -7.60
N ALA A 21 15.42 0.21 -8.86
CA ALA A 21 14.01 0.20 -9.23
C ALA A 21 13.39 -1.16 -8.90
N ARG A 22 12.27 -1.16 -8.16
CA ARG A 22 11.50 -2.37 -7.83
C ARG A 22 10.25 -2.43 -8.69
N CYS A 23 10.12 -3.48 -9.49
CA CYS A 23 8.96 -3.69 -10.34
C CYS A 23 7.71 -4.00 -9.50
N GLN A 24 6.61 -3.26 -9.72
CA GLN A 24 5.32 -3.49 -9.03
C GLN A 24 4.64 -4.80 -9.43
N LYS A 25 4.97 -5.35 -10.61
CA LYS A 25 4.31 -6.54 -11.17
C LYS A 25 4.84 -7.82 -10.54
N CYS A 26 6.15 -8.00 -10.51
CA CYS A 26 6.82 -9.21 -10.00
C CYS A 26 7.53 -9.00 -8.64
N MET A 27 7.60 -7.76 -8.15
CA MET A 27 8.28 -7.37 -6.90
C MET A 27 9.81 -7.56 -6.87
N GLN A 28 10.44 -7.85 -8.01
CA GLN A 28 11.90 -7.95 -8.17
C GLN A 28 12.53 -6.60 -8.54
N LYS A 29 13.86 -6.48 -8.38
CA LYS A 29 14.65 -5.31 -8.79
C LYS A 29 15.25 -5.52 -10.19
N GLY A 30 15.70 -4.44 -10.83
CA GLY A 30 16.48 -4.51 -12.07
C GLY A 30 15.73 -4.19 -13.36
N HIS A 31 14.44 -3.85 -13.29
CA HIS A 31 13.67 -3.44 -14.46
C HIS A 31 12.46 -2.58 -14.08
N TRP A 32 11.99 -1.78 -15.03
CA TRP A 32 10.75 -1.03 -14.90
C TRP A 32 9.52 -1.89 -15.22
N THR A 33 8.34 -1.45 -14.76
CA THR A 33 7.11 -2.23 -14.90
C THR A 33 6.70 -2.47 -16.36
N TYR A 34 7.09 -1.59 -17.29
CA TYR A 34 6.77 -1.71 -18.72
C TYR A 34 7.61 -2.78 -19.44
N GLU A 35 8.79 -3.11 -18.93
CA GLU A 35 9.69 -4.16 -19.49
C GLU A 35 9.47 -5.52 -18.83
N CYS A 36 8.55 -5.61 -17.86
CA CYS A 36 8.38 -6.81 -17.03
C CYS A 36 7.67 -7.94 -17.79
N THR A 37 8.45 -8.95 -18.16
CA THR A 37 7.99 -10.22 -18.76
C THR A 37 7.49 -11.23 -17.73
N ASN A 38 7.89 -11.07 -16.46
CA ASN A 38 7.53 -12.01 -15.40
C ASN A 38 6.01 -11.96 -15.08
N PRO A 39 5.41 -13.10 -14.70
CA PRO A 39 4.03 -13.14 -14.23
C PRO A 39 3.87 -12.34 -12.93
N ARG A 40 2.64 -11.89 -12.65
CA ARG A 40 2.35 -11.13 -11.42
C ARG A 40 2.57 -12.02 -10.20
N LYS A 41 3.44 -11.58 -9.29
CA LYS A 41 3.64 -12.30 -8.02
C LYS A 41 2.49 -12.00 -7.08
N TYR A 42 1.63 -12.99 -6.84
CA TYR A 42 0.62 -12.87 -5.79
C TYR A 42 1.28 -13.04 -4.42
N LEU A 43 1.30 -11.98 -3.63
CA LEU A 43 1.64 -12.05 -2.22
C LEU A 43 0.35 -12.22 -1.43
N TYR A 44 0.22 -13.33 -0.71
CA TYR A 44 -0.94 -13.57 0.14
C TYR A 44 -1.06 -12.44 1.18
N ARG A 45 -2.19 -11.73 1.15
CA ARG A 45 -2.52 -10.70 2.13
C ARG A 45 -3.82 -11.08 2.84
N PRO A 46 -3.79 -11.35 4.15
CA PRO A 46 -4.99 -11.73 4.87
C PRO A 46 -6.00 -10.57 4.87
N THR A 47 -7.28 -10.92 4.85
CA THR A 47 -8.33 -9.91 4.95
C THR A 47 -8.31 -9.26 6.33
N ARG A 48 -8.86 -8.03 6.45
CA ARG A 48 -8.94 -7.33 7.74
C ARG A 48 -9.59 -8.21 8.82
N THR A 49 -10.65 -8.94 8.48
CA THR A 49 -11.34 -9.84 9.41
C THR A 49 -10.49 -11.05 9.79
N GLN A 50 -9.72 -11.64 8.86
CA GLN A 50 -8.76 -12.69 9.19
C GLN A 50 -7.66 -12.19 10.14
N ILE A 51 -7.18 -10.94 9.96
CA ILE A 51 -6.22 -10.32 10.87
C ILE A 51 -6.84 -10.16 12.26
N LEU A 52 -8.06 -9.63 12.36
CA LEU A 52 -8.75 -9.44 13.65
C LEU A 52 -8.99 -10.78 14.36
N LYS A 53 -9.49 -11.80 13.66
CA LYS A 53 -9.66 -13.15 14.23
C LYS A 53 -8.35 -13.76 14.71
N LYS A 54 -7.24 -13.56 13.98
CA LYS A 54 -5.92 -14.00 14.43
C LYS A 54 -5.51 -13.26 15.72
N LYS A 55 -5.73 -11.95 15.79
CA LYS A 55 -5.45 -11.14 17.00
C LYS A 55 -6.26 -11.60 18.20
N GLU A 56 -7.57 -11.80 18.04
CA GLU A 56 -8.46 -12.30 19.09
C GLU A 56 -8.00 -13.66 19.62
N LYS A 57 -7.65 -14.59 18.72
CA LYS A 57 -7.10 -15.90 19.11
C LYS A 57 -5.78 -15.79 19.86
N LEU A 58 -4.88 -14.90 19.45
CA LEU A 58 -3.62 -14.67 20.16
C LEU A 58 -3.88 -14.08 21.55
N LEU A 59 -4.78 -13.10 21.67
CA LEU A 59 -5.16 -12.53 22.97
C LEU A 59 -5.82 -13.55 23.89
N ALA A 60 -6.65 -14.45 23.36
CA ALA A 60 -7.24 -15.54 24.13
C ALA A 60 -6.16 -16.50 24.64
N LYS A 61 -5.24 -16.96 23.77
CA LYS A 61 -4.12 -17.81 24.18
C LYS A 61 -3.26 -17.17 25.27
N ILE A 62 -2.91 -15.90 25.10
CA ILE A 62 -2.13 -15.18 26.11
C ILE A 62 -2.90 -15.09 27.43
N LYS A 63 -4.24 -14.94 27.42
CA LYS A 63 -5.04 -14.93 28.65
C LYS A 63 -5.03 -16.29 29.35
N GLU A 64 -5.17 -17.38 28.60
CA GLU A 64 -5.09 -18.76 29.15
C GLU A 64 -3.69 -19.07 29.69
N GLU A 65 -2.64 -18.64 28.98
CA GLU A 65 -1.25 -18.80 29.42
C GLU A 65 -0.89 -17.87 30.61
N CYS A 66 -1.47 -16.68 30.68
CA CYS A 66 -1.22 -15.69 31.73
C CYS A 66 -2.13 -15.85 32.96
N SER A 67 -3.19 -16.67 32.89
CA SER A 67 -3.85 -17.16 34.11
C SER A 67 -2.93 -18.02 34.98
N GLU A 68 -1.80 -18.48 34.46
CA GLU A 68 -0.79 -19.22 35.23
C GLU A 68 0.43 -18.36 35.65
N THR A 69 0.67 -17.19 35.04
CA THR A 69 1.78 -16.31 35.44
C THR A 69 1.43 -14.81 35.34
N ASN A 70 1.31 -14.16 36.50
CA ASN A 70 1.33 -12.72 36.81
C ASN A 70 0.98 -11.71 35.69
N LEU A 71 -0.14 -11.01 35.92
CA LEU A 71 -0.78 -9.95 35.12
C LEU A 71 0.12 -8.79 34.66
N ASP A 72 1.31 -8.62 35.25
CA ASP A 72 2.24 -7.53 34.93
C ASP A 72 2.95 -7.70 33.57
N ILE A 73 3.15 -8.93 33.09
CA ILE A 73 3.80 -9.19 31.79
C ILE A 73 2.84 -8.84 30.63
N LEU A 74 1.54 -9.03 30.87
CA LEU A 74 0.47 -8.74 29.91
C LEU A 74 0.31 -7.24 29.63
N SER A 75 0.56 -6.38 30.62
CA SER A 75 0.48 -4.93 30.46
C SER A 75 1.64 -4.39 29.60
N GLN A 76 2.86 -4.87 29.85
CA GLN A 76 4.07 -4.45 29.13
C GLN A 76 4.03 -4.83 27.64
N LEU A 77 3.58 -6.05 27.30
CA LEU A 77 3.44 -6.48 25.90
C LEU A 77 2.37 -5.69 25.14
N LYS A 78 1.32 -5.24 25.83
CA LYS A 78 0.25 -4.43 25.22
C LYS A 78 0.75 -3.04 24.88
N GLU A 79 1.56 -2.45 25.76
CA GLU A 79 2.22 -1.15 25.50
C GLU A 79 3.21 -1.22 24.33
N ASP A 80 3.96 -2.32 24.20
CA ASP A 80 4.92 -2.47 23.11
C ASP A 80 4.25 -2.64 21.74
N LEU A 81 3.07 -3.27 21.68
CA LEU A 81 2.24 -3.32 20.47
C LEU A 81 1.66 -1.95 20.09
N ASP A 82 1.37 -1.09 21.06
CA ASP A 82 0.90 0.29 20.82
C ASP A 82 2.05 1.25 20.45
N LYS A 83 3.27 1.02 20.94
CA LYS A 83 4.47 1.78 20.54
C LYS A 83 4.87 1.52 19.07
N GLU A 84 4.73 0.29 18.59
CA GLU A 84 4.96 -0.04 17.16
C GLU A 84 3.91 0.61 16.23
N LYS A 85 2.69 0.85 16.74
CA LYS A 85 1.68 1.65 16.04
C LYS A 85 2.08 3.13 15.97
N ALA A 86 2.71 3.68 17.00
CA ALA A 86 3.20 5.06 17.02
C ALA A 86 4.38 5.32 16.06
N LYS A 87 5.32 4.37 15.92
CA LYS A 87 6.43 4.48 14.93
C LYS A 87 5.96 4.51 13.47
N SER A 88 4.78 3.95 13.17
CA SER A 88 4.19 4.04 11.82
C SER A 88 3.51 5.39 11.52
N VAL A 89 3.28 6.23 12.54
CA VAL A 89 2.64 7.56 12.41
C VAL A 89 3.67 8.69 12.31
N VAL A 90 4.90 8.52 12.80
CA VAL A 90 5.95 9.58 12.75
C VAL A 90 6.56 9.84 11.36
N LYS A 91 6.27 9.03 10.33
CA LYS A 91 6.67 9.35 8.94
C LYS A 91 5.61 10.18 8.18
N ALA A 92 4.51 10.58 8.82
CA ALA A 92 3.42 11.34 8.18
C ALA A 92 3.14 12.72 8.81
N LYS A 93 4.15 13.37 9.43
CA LYS A 93 3.99 14.75 9.91
C LYS A 93 5.28 15.55 9.82
N LYS A 94 5.56 16.10 8.62
CA LYS A 94 6.28 17.38 8.45
C LYS A 94 5.75 18.14 7.22
N LYS A 95 4.83 19.07 7.48
CA LYS A 95 4.75 20.47 6.99
C LYS A 95 3.29 20.97 6.97
N SER A 96 2.85 21.59 8.06
CA SER A 96 2.04 22.81 8.04
C SER A 96 3.02 23.99 7.80
N SER A 97 2.74 25.14 7.18
CA SER A 97 1.51 25.88 6.82
C SER A 97 1.90 27.12 5.97
N SER A 98 0.93 27.68 5.20
CA SER A 98 0.82 29.04 4.59
C SER A 98 1.87 29.47 3.54
N ASP A 99 1.59 30.17 2.43
CA ASP A 99 0.62 31.23 2.10
C ASP A 99 0.51 31.44 0.55
N SER A 100 -0.50 32.19 0.09
CA SER A 100 -0.67 32.82 -1.25
C SER A 100 -1.10 31.92 -2.43
N SER A 101 -2.12 32.22 -3.27
CA SER A 101 -2.74 33.50 -3.65
C SER A 101 -4.20 33.27 -4.09
N LYS A 102 -5.06 34.27 -3.86
CA LYS A 102 -6.42 34.37 -4.40
C LYS A 102 -6.33 34.74 -5.89
N SER A 103 -6.82 33.88 -6.78
CA SER A 103 -6.86 34.12 -8.22
C SER A 103 -8.24 33.83 -8.78
N GLU A 104 -8.94 34.92 -9.08
CA GLU A 104 -9.95 35.16 -10.11
C GLU A 104 -10.69 33.94 -10.72
N SER A 105 -11.99 33.91 -10.46
CA SER A 105 -12.97 32.99 -11.04
C SER A 105 -13.14 33.24 -12.55
N SER A 106 -13.00 32.19 -13.36
CA SER A 106 -13.41 32.17 -14.76
C SER A 106 -14.27 30.92 -15.03
N PRO A 107 -15.39 31.02 -15.78
CA PRO A 107 -16.45 30.01 -15.75
C PRO A 107 -16.14 28.83 -16.67
N ILE A 108 -16.08 27.62 -16.11
CA ILE A 108 -16.00 26.37 -16.88
C ILE A 108 -17.43 25.95 -17.25
N LYS A 109 -17.71 25.95 -18.55
CA LYS A 109 -18.96 25.48 -19.17
C LYS A 109 -19.37 24.10 -18.66
N GLU A 110 -20.58 24.02 -18.12
CA GLU A 110 -21.25 22.77 -17.74
C GLU A 110 -21.41 21.84 -18.96
N LYS A 111 -20.65 20.74 -19.00
CA LYS A 111 -21.00 19.58 -19.83
C LYS A 111 -21.84 18.63 -18.99
N LYS A 112 -23.15 18.66 -19.24
CA LYS A 112 -24.18 17.79 -18.67
C LYS A 112 -23.86 16.32 -18.97
N VAL A 113 -23.18 15.62 -18.07
CA VAL A 113 -23.03 14.15 -18.16
C VAL A 113 -24.37 13.52 -17.79
N ARG A 114 -25.08 13.00 -18.80
CA ARG A 114 -26.29 12.20 -18.64
C ARG A 114 -26.00 11.01 -17.72
N LYS A 115 -26.64 10.96 -16.55
CA LYS A 115 -26.63 9.83 -15.63
C LYS A 115 -27.38 8.67 -16.27
N GLN A 116 -26.68 7.73 -16.90
CA GLN A 116 -27.29 6.50 -17.38
C GLN A 116 -27.73 5.68 -16.16
N LYS A 117 -29.05 5.44 -16.03
CA LYS A 117 -29.62 4.55 -15.01
C LYS A 117 -29.09 3.13 -15.25
N LYS A 118 -28.45 2.55 -14.23
CA LYS A 118 -28.03 1.15 -14.23
C LYS A 118 -29.29 0.26 -14.24
N PRO A 119 -29.43 -0.74 -15.12
CA PRO A 119 -30.60 -1.61 -15.12
C PRO A 119 -30.59 -2.53 -13.88
N GLU A 120 -31.75 -2.60 -13.22
CA GLU A 120 -32.05 -3.48 -12.08
C GLU A 120 -31.98 -4.96 -12.51
N ARG A 121 -31.09 -5.76 -11.91
CA ARG A 121 -31.05 -7.21 -12.19
C ARG A 121 -32.10 -7.92 -11.34
N ARG A 122 -33.27 -8.25 -11.91
CA ARG A 122 -34.26 -9.15 -11.29
C ARG A 122 -33.62 -10.51 -10.99
N ARG A 123 -33.53 -10.87 -9.71
CA ARG A 123 -33.20 -12.23 -9.27
C ARG A 123 -34.40 -13.12 -9.59
N LYS A 124 -34.24 -14.07 -10.53
CA LYS A 124 -35.21 -15.14 -10.72
C LYS A 124 -34.98 -16.16 -9.60
N HIS A 125 -35.98 -16.41 -8.79
CA HIS A 125 -35.99 -17.55 -7.87
C HIS A 125 -36.52 -18.74 -8.70
N SER A 126 -35.73 -19.81 -8.77
CA SER A 126 -36.25 -21.09 -9.25
C SER A 126 -37.16 -21.62 -8.15
N SER A 127 -38.40 -21.95 -8.51
CA SER A 127 -39.21 -22.91 -7.77
C SER A 127 -38.57 -24.29 -7.83
#